data_AF-A0A843AYQ9-F1
#
_entry.id   AF-A0A843AYQ9-F1
#
_cell.length_a   1.000
_cell.length_b   1.000
_cell.length_c   1.000
_cell.angle_alpha   90.00
_cell.angle_beta   90.00
_cell.angle_gamma   90.00
#
_symmetry.space_group_name_H-M   'P 1'
#
loop_
_entity.id
_entity.type
_entity.pdbx_description
1 polymer ?
#
loop_
_entity_poly.entity_id
_entity_poly.type
_entity_poly.pdbx_seq_one_letter_code
_entity_poly.pdbx_strand_id
1 'polypeptide(L)'
;MAKVTDPSGGGALKDSLIGSATFSWDDAEKRNNIMYRVKRLIRFNDNIVVREDEIAVFYRDGKALTYFDRPDRYALTSINAPIVGTIVKALSGVVQQAEVIYLQKRAFDGKFGSKQPYQFRDKDFGVVNLRVFGEFRYKVGQPENFVNQFVGTLDLATSAEIEERIKEQMVILIYSVVGEMKNQGMGVADLASSLMNIEQGVLDKAADHFDLYGILVDKISGLYISLPEEVQKAVDTRASMQVLGTNYMGYQTGQAMREAAQNPSGGAAGVGVGVGAGIGMGYTMVDQMRQQPASGPQQGGAAPAFGNTLKCPKCGAMNPPGNKFCSECGTKFEEDKKCPKCGSNVPGGSKFCPECGNPMGSKKCANCGAEVPAGTKFCPECGKPIQ
;
A
#
# COMPACT_ATOMS: atom_id res chain seq x y z
N MET A 1 -29.55 18.37 19.79
CA MET A 1 -29.90 17.77 21.09
C MET A 1 -31.18 16.97 20.84
N ALA A 2 -31.26 15.69 21.22
CA ALA A 2 -32.52 14.95 21.10
C ALA A 2 -33.66 15.74 21.75
N LYS A 3 -34.73 15.97 20.98
CA LYS A 3 -35.93 16.60 21.50
C LYS A 3 -36.68 15.56 22.31
N VAL A 4 -36.49 15.58 23.63
CA VAL A 4 -37.37 14.90 24.56
C VAL A 4 -38.63 15.74 24.62
N THR A 5 -39.66 15.37 23.87
CA THR A 5 -40.96 16.04 23.95
C THR A 5 -41.78 15.40 25.05
N ASP A 6 -41.92 16.14 26.15
CA ASP A 6 -42.95 15.92 27.15
C ASP A 6 -44.32 16.19 26.47
N PRO A 7 -45.31 15.27 26.55
CA PRO A 7 -46.66 15.53 26.07
C PRO A 7 -47.38 16.62 26.90
N SER A 8 -46.85 17.02 28.06
CA SER A 8 -47.32 18.18 28.82
C SER A 8 -46.54 19.43 28.39
N GLY A 9 -47.21 20.32 27.66
CA GLY A 9 -46.62 21.57 27.19
C GLY A 9 -46.06 22.39 28.36
N GLY A 10 -44.73 22.51 28.46
CA GLY A 10 -44.09 23.32 29.48
C GLY A 10 -42.58 23.11 29.47
N GLY A 11 -41.82 24.20 29.37
CA GLY A 11 -40.37 24.18 29.32
C GLY A 11 -39.69 23.60 30.57
N ALA A 12 -38.41 23.29 30.38
CA ALA A 12 -37.42 22.86 31.35
C ALA A 12 -37.50 21.40 31.82
N LEU A 13 -36.36 20.72 31.63
CA LEU A 13 -35.98 19.44 32.23
C LEU A 13 -36.36 19.41 33.71
N LYS A 14 -37.47 18.77 34.04
CA LYS A 14 -37.69 18.22 35.37
C LYS A 14 -37.54 16.72 35.24
N ASP A 15 -36.59 16.19 36.01
CA ASP A 15 -36.50 14.77 36.33
C ASP A 15 -37.83 14.31 36.93
N SER A 16 -38.77 13.90 36.07
CA SER A 16 -39.99 13.27 36.51
C SER A 16 -39.66 11.81 36.81
N LEU A 17 -39.48 11.52 38.11
CA LEU A 17 -39.31 10.19 38.67
C LEU A 17 -40.53 9.25 38.44
N ILE A 18 -41.57 9.72 37.74
CA ILE A 18 -42.83 8.99 37.48
C ILE A 18 -43.33 9.18 36.01
N GLY A 19 -42.68 10.02 35.20
CA GLY A 19 -43.14 10.36 33.84
C GLY A 19 -42.50 9.52 32.74
N SER A 20 -43.32 8.97 31.84
CA SER A 20 -42.90 8.38 30.57
C SER A 20 -42.26 9.43 29.66
N ALA A 21 -41.01 9.25 29.23
CA ALA A 21 -40.38 10.12 28.25
C ALA A 21 -40.51 9.53 26.83
N THR A 22 -40.72 10.40 25.83
CA THR A 22 -40.70 9.98 24.42
C THR A 22 -39.37 10.36 23.79
N PHE A 23 -38.69 9.37 23.19
CA PHE A 23 -37.41 9.55 22.52
C PHE A 23 -37.59 9.40 21.02
N SER A 24 -36.99 10.33 20.28
CA SER A 24 -36.95 10.31 18.82
C SER A 24 -35.65 10.92 18.34
N TRP A 25 -35.14 10.46 17.19
CA TRP A 25 -34.02 11.10 16.55
C TRP A 25 -34.45 12.41 15.88
N ASP A 26 -33.76 13.51 16.22
CA ASP A 26 -33.99 14.82 15.60
C ASP A 26 -33.42 14.85 14.18
N ASP A 27 -34.24 15.29 13.21
CA ASP A 27 -33.84 15.39 11.80
C ASP A 27 -32.66 16.35 11.59
N ALA A 28 -32.50 17.34 12.46
CA ALA A 28 -31.35 18.25 12.42
C ALA A 28 -30.01 17.50 12.64
N GLU A 29 -30.03 16.44 13.45
CA GLU A 29 -28.84 15.63 13.79
C GLU A 29 -28.66 14.43 12.84
N LYS A 30 -29.66 14.11 12.01
CA LYS A 30 -29.60 12.99 11.07
C LYS A 30 -28.55 13.16 9.99
N ARG A 31 -28.57 14.31 9.29
CA ARG A 31 -27.71 14.69 8.15
C ARG A 31 -26.74 13.59 7.69
N ASN A 32 -25.47 13.67 8.06
CA ASN A 32 -24.42 12.72 7.66
C ASN A 32 -24.15 11.63 8.70
N ASN A 33 -25.01 11.50 9.70
CA ASN A 33 -24.84 10.51 10.76
C ASN A 33 -25.51 9.20 10.39
N ILE A 34 -24.72 8.13 10.32
CA ILE A 34 -25.24 6.77 10.11
C ILE A 34 -25.96 6.24 11.35
N MET A 35 -25.56 6.74 12.52
CA MET A 35 -26.03 6.27 13.82
C MET A 35 -26.25 7.43 14.80
N TYR A 36 -27.18 7.25 15.72
CA TYR A 36 -27.37 8.10 16.89
C TYR A 36 -27.63 7.27 18.15
N ARG A 37 -26.78 7.44 19.17
CA ARG A 37 -26.90 6.80 20.48
C ARG A 37 -27.69 7.72 21.42
N VAL A 38 -28.80 7.23 21.96
CA VAL A 38 -29.58 8.01 22.94
C VAL A 38 -28.79 8.14 24.24
N LYS A 39 -28.61 9.39 24.72
CA LYS A 39 -27.76 9.69 25.89
C LYS A 39 -28.28 9.15 27.23
N ARG A 40 -29.59 9.01 27.36
CA ARG A 40 -30.24 8.49 28.58
C ARG A 40 -30.63 7.04 28.34
N LEU A 41 -30.35 6.19 29.32
CA LEU A 41 -30.90 4.84 29.35
C LEU A 41 -32.42 4.87 29.36
N ILE A 42 -33.01 4.11 28.44
CA ILE A 42 -34.45 3.99 28.30
C ILE A 42 -34.98 3.09 29.40
N ARG A 43 -36.03 3.54 30.08
CA ARG A 43 -36.68 2.84 31.19
C ARG A 43 -38.02 2.27 30.73
N PHE A 44 -38.55 1.35 31.52
CA PHE A 44 -39.92 0.88 31.37
C PHE A 44 -40.92 2.05 31.42
N ASN A 45 -41.97 1.98 30.61
CA ASN A 45 -42.92 3.06 30.30
C ASN A 45 -42.40 4.23 29.43
N ASP A 46 -41.12 4.29 29.07
CA ASP A 46 -40.68 5.25 28.06
C ASP A 46 -41.21 4.84 26.67
N ASN A 47 -41.32 5.81 25.75
CA ASN A 47 -41.74 5.57 24.37
C ASN A 47 -40.58 5.87 23.42
N ILE A 48 -40.49 5.12 22.33
CA ILE A 48 -39.58 5.45 21.22
C ILE A 48 -40.39 5.68 19.95
N VAL A 49 -39.92 6.59 19.10
CA VAL A 49 -40.51 6.86 17.80
C VAL A 49 -39.51 6.46 16.74
N VAL A 50 -39.88 5.47 15.92
CA VAL A 50 -39.09 5.04 14.76
C VAL A 50 -39.77 5.60 13.53
N ARG A 51 -38.99 6.29 12.69
CA ARG A 51 -39.47 6.81 11.41
C ARG A 51 -39.15 5.86 10.27
N GLU A 52 -39.67 6.17 9.08
CA GLU A 52 -39.55 5.29 7.91
C GLU A 52 -38.09 5.08 7.50
N ASP A 53 -37.27 6.13 7.63
CA ASP A 53 -35.84 6.16 7.31
C ASP A 53 -34.94 5.61 8.43
N GLU A 54 -35.53 5.14 9.53
CA GLU A 54 -34.82 4.75 10.75
C GLU A 54 -35.01 3.28 11.10
N ILE A 55 -34.00 2.75 11.79
CA ILE A 55 -34.09 1.49 12.54
C ILE A 55 -33.69 1.82 13.97
N ALA A 56 -34.50 1.41 14.95
CA ALA A 56 -34.11 1.51 16.36
C ALA A 56 -33.64 0.15 16.88
N VAL A 57 -32.41 0.10 17.38
CA VAL A 57 -31.81 -1.11 17.95
C VAL A 57 -31.74 -0.96 19.47
N PHE A 58 -32.26 -1.96 20.19
CA PHE A 58 -32.12 -2.06 21.63
C PHE A 58 -30.84 -2.80 21.96
N TYR A 59 -30.00 -2.17 22.76
CA TYR A 59 -28.68 -2.66 23.10
C TYR A 59 -28.52 -2.73 24.62
N ARG A 60 -28.04 -3.88 25.12
CA ARG A 60 -27.82 -4.12 26.55
C ARG A 60 -26.73 -5.14 26.78
N ASP A 61 -25.96 -4.97 27.85
CA ASP A 61 -24.97 -5.96 28.33
C ASP A 61 -24.00 -6.44 27.24
N GLY A 62 -23.61 -5.57 26.31
CA GLY A 62 -22.69 -5.95 25.24
C GLY A 62 -23.35 -6.48 23.96
N LYS A 63 -24.69 -6.56 23.90
CA LYS A 63 -25.42 -7.21 22.79
C LYS A 63 -26.68 -6.46 22.35
N ALA A 64 -26.93 -6.47 21.05
CA ALA A 64 -28.21 -6.09 20.46
C ALA A 64 -29.25 -7.16 20.82
N LEU A 65 -30.35 -6.73 21.43
CA LEU A 65 -31.45 -7.61 21.87
C LEU A 65 -32.50 -7.78 20.78
N THR A 66 -32.84 -6.68 20.11
CA THR A 66 -33.81 -6.62 19.00
C THR A 66 -33.61 -5.32 18.24
N TYR A 67 -34.19 -5.25 17.05
CA TYR A 67 -34.39 -3.99 16.35
C TYR A 67 -35.85 -3.80 15.91
N PHE A 68 -36.22 -2.55 15.69
CA PHE A 68 -37.50 -2.12 15.15
C PHE A 68 -37.25 -1.43 13.82
N ASP A 69 -37.75 -2.00 12.73
CA ASP A 69 -37.60 -1.51 11.37
C ASP A 69 -38.88 -0.88 10.82
N ARG A 70 -40.03 -1.05 11.46
CA ARG A 70 -41.29 -0.44 11.02
C ARG A 70 -41.48 0.95 11.62
N PRO A 71 -41.90 1.94 10.82
CA PRO A 71 -42.21 3.26 11.34
C PRO A 71 -43.41 3.17 12.28
N ASP A 72 -43.19 3.43 13.57
CA ASP A 72 -44.24 3.45 14.57
C ASP A 72 -43.77 4.14 15.86
N ARG A 73 -44.72 4.45 16.74
CA ARG A 73 -44.47 4.84 18.13
C ARG A 73 -44.59 3.59 19.00
N TYR A 74 -43.46 3.07 19.45
CA TYR A 74 -43.43 1.91 20.33
C TYR A 74 -43.48 2.37 21.79
N ALA A 75 -44.59 2.06 22.45
CA ALA A 75 -44.72 2.23 23.89
C ALA A 75 -44.08 1.04 24.61
N LEU A 76 -43.06 1.28 25.42
CA LEU A 76 -42.37 0.23 26.20
C LEU A 76 -43.12 -0.10 27.49
N THR A 77 -44.45 -0.16 27.38
CA THR A 77 -45.43 -0.36 28.46
C THR A 77 -45.98 -1.79 28.47
N SER A 78 -45.97 -2.49 27.32
CA SER A 78 -46.66 -3.78 27.21
C SER A 78 -45.95 -4.79 26.30
N ILE A 79 -46.00 -6.03 26.75
CA ILE A 79 -45.42 -7.27 26.24
C ILE A 79 -46.11 -7.72 24.93
N ASN A 80 -46.42 -6.82 23.99
CA ASN A 80 -47.22 -7.17 22.81
C ASN A 80 -46.63 -6.65 21.49
N ALA A 81 -45.62 -7.37 21.01
CA ALA A 81 -45.44 -7.74 19.61
C ALA A 81 -44.71 -9.10 19.60
N PRO A 82 -44.96 -10.03 18.66
CA PRO A 82 -44.46 -11.43 18.71
C PRO A 82 -42.92 -11.59 18.79
N ILE A 83 -42.16 -10.51 18.60
CA ILE A 83 -40.69 -10.44 18.69
C ILE A 83 -40.21 -10.09 20.14
N VAL A 84 -41.12 -9.69 21.03
CA VAL A 84 -40.83 -9.08 22.34
C VAL A 84 -40.68 -10.11 23.48
N GLY A 85 -41.02 -11.38 23.27
CA GLY A 85 -41.01 -12.41 24.32
C GLY A 85 -39.63 -12.66 24.96
N THR A 86 -38.56 -12.60 24.16
CA THR A 86 -37.17 -12.82 24.63
C THR A 86 -36.67 -11.65 25.49
N ILE A 87 -37.10 -10.43 25.14
CA ILE A 87 -36.74 -9.18 25.82
C ILE A 87 -37.37 -9.11 27.19
N VAL A 88 -38.60 -9.59 27.32
CA VAL A 88 -39.37 -9.54 28.57
C VAL A 88 -38.79 -10.47 29.63
N LYS A 89 -38.29 -11.65 29.23
CA LYS A 89 -37.53 -12.53 30.14
C LYS A 89 -36.17 -11.95 30.54
N ALA A 90 -35.52 -11.17 29.66
CA ALA A 90 -34.27 -10.48 29.97
C ALA A 90 -34.47 -9.23 30.86
N LEU A 91 -35.64 -8.59 30.79
CA LEU A 91 -35.99 -7.36 31.53
C LEU A 91 -36.91 -7.62 32.75
N SER A 92 -37.35 -8.84 33.00
CA SER A 92 -38.03 -9.23 34.24
C SER A 92 -37.00 -9.50 35.35
N GLY A 93 -36.26 -8.46 35.76
CA GLY A 93 -35.27 -8.53 36.83
C GLY A 93 -34.55 -7.19 37.06
N VAL A 94 -34.77 -6.62 38.25
CA VAL A 94 -34.11 -5.53 39.03
C VAL A 94 -33.59 -4.24 38.33
N VAL A 95 -33.22 -4.19 37.05
CA VAL A 95 -32.97 -2.90 36.36
C VAL A 95 -33.36 -2.98 34.88
N GLN A 96 -34.49 -2.37 34.53
CA GLN A 96 -35.04 -2.31 33.17
C GLN A 96 -34.45 -1.14 32.37
N GLN A 97 -33.13 -1.11 32.22
CA GLN A 97 -32.43 -0.05 31.50
C GLN A 97 -31.76 -0.63 30.26
N ALA A 98 -32.08 -0.07 29.09
CA ALA A 98 -31.44 -0.43 27.82
C ALA A 98 -31.04 0.83 27.06
N GLU A 99 -29.99 0.72 26.27
CA GLU A 99 -29.63 1.76 25.31
C GLU A 99 -30.45 1.58 24.04
N VAL A 100 -30.82 2.71 23.44
CA VAL A 100 -31.46 2.73 22.12
C VAL A 100 -30.54 3.45 21.16
N ILE A 101 -30.31 2.78 20.03
CA ILE A 101 -29.42 3.24 18.98
C ILE A 101 -30.23 3.32 17.71
N TYR A 102 -30.35 4.54 17.19
CA TYR A 102 -31.01 4.77 15.91
C TYR A 102 -29.99 4.64 14.78
N LEU A 103 -30.37 3.97 13.72
CA LEU A 103 -29.59 3.77 12.49
C LEU A 103 -30.37 4.30 11.30
N GLN A 104 -29.68 4.84 10.30
CA GLN A 104 -30.33 5.23 9.05
C GLN A 104 -30.41 4.06 8.06
N LYS A 105 -31.55 3.91 7.40
CA LYS A 105 -31.77 2.94 6.32
C LYS A 105 -31.25 3.38 4.96
N ARG A 106 -31.10 4.70 4.76
CA ARG A 106 -30.65 5.24 3.48
C ARG A 106 -29.20 4.83 3.23
N ALA A 107 -28.83 4.84 1.95
CA ALA A 107 -27.43 4.70 1.58
C ALA A 107 -26.64 6.00 1.80
N PHE A 108 -25.35 5.83 2.05
CA PHE A 108 -24.34 6.85 2.24
C PHE A 108 -23.26 6.70 1.18
N ASP A 109 -22.68 7.83 0.79
CA ASP A 109 -21.53 7.86 -0.09
C ASP A 109 -20.28 8.15 0.75
N GLY A 110 -19.27 7.28 0.64
CA GLY A 110 -17.99 7.41 1.32
C GLY A 110 -16.85 7.49 0.32
N LYS A 111 -15.79 8.22 0.66
CA LYS A 111 -14.54 8.24 -0.12
C LYS A 111 -13.49 7.39 0.58
N PHE A 112 -12.86 6.45 -0.11
CA PHE A 112 -11.75 5.67 0.45
C PHE A 112 -10.43 6.07 -0.21
N GLY A 113 -9.35 5.86 0.53
CA GLY A 113 -8.00 6.12 0.08
C GLY A 113 -7.00 5.37 0.94
N SER A 114 -6.02 4.73 0.31
CA SER A 114 -4.96 4.06 1.06
C SER A 114 -4.03 5.06 1.73
N LYS A 115 -3.91 4.98 3.07
CA LYS A 115 -2.95 5.78 3.84
C LYS A 115 -1.50 5.37 3.54
N GLN A 116 -1.26 4.07 3.44
CA GLN A 116 0.04 3.49 3.15
C GLN A 116 0.06 2.89 1.74
N PRO A 117 1.19 2.96 1.01
CA PRO A 117 1.30 2.32 -0.28
C PRO A 117 1.29 0.79 -0.13
N TYR A 118 0.62 0.12 -1.06
CA TYR A 118 0.62 -1.32 -1.21
C TYR A 118 1.75 -1.77 -2.13
N GLN A 119 2.57 -2.71 -1.66
CA GLN A 119 3.68 -3.25 -2.42
C GLN A 119 3.21 -4.29 -3.43
N PHE A 120 3.06 -3.87 -4.67
CA PHE A 120 2.76 -4.72 -5.80
C PHE A 120 4.04 -5.20 -6.47
N ARG A 121 4.37 -6.48 -6.30
CA ARG A 121 5.47 -7.10 -7.06
C ARG A 121 5.01 -7.47 -8.47
N ASP A 122 5.55 -6.77 -9.45
CA ASP A 122 5.38 -6.99 -10.88
C ASP A 122 6.57 -7.77 -11.47
N LYS A 123 6.33 -8.51 -12.55
CA LYS A 123 7.35 -9.30 -13.25
C LYS A 123 8.34 -8.45 -14.04
N ASP A 124 7.88 -7.34 -14.60
CA ASP A 124 8.65 -6.45 -15.46
C ASP A 124 9.27 -5.29 -14.67
N PHE A 125 8.55 -4.76 -13.67
CA PHE A 125 8.93 -3.55 -12.94
C PHE A 125 9.44 -3.80 -11.51
N GLY A 126 9.47 -5.04 -11.04
CA GLY A 126 9.89 -5.36 -9.67
C GLY A 126 8.85 -4.92 -8.64
N VAL A 127 9.27 -4.37 -7.50
CA VAL A 127 8.32 -3.93 -6.45
C VAL A 127 7.85 -2.50 -6.74
N VAL A 128 6.56 -2.35 -6.98
CA VAL A 128 5.88 -1.07 -7.26
C VAL A 128 4.96 -0.73 -6.10
N ASN A 129 4.98 0.53 -5.67
CA ASN A 129 4.15 1.03 -4.58
C ASN A 129 2.85 1.63 -5.13
N LEU A 130 1.73 0.93 -4.99
CA LEU A 130 0.42 1.37 -5.44
C LEU A 130 -0.32 2.11 -4.34
N ARG A 131 -1.04 3.18 -4.69
CA ARG A 131 -2.09 3.75 -3.83
C ARG A 131 -3.42 3.67 -4.53
N VAL A 132 -4.47 3.40 -3.76
CA VAL A 132 -5.84 3.25 -4.28
C VAL A 132 -6.70 4.34 -3.69
N PHE A 133 -7.58 4.88 -4.53
CA PHE A 133 -8.54 5.91 -4.19
C PHE A 133 -9.86 5.62 -4.89
N GLY A 134 -10.96 6.10 -4.34
CA GLY A 134 -12.25 5.99 -5.00
C GLY A 134 -13.40 6.32 -4.06
N GLU A 135 -14.60 6.03 -4.53
CA GLU A 135 -15.84 6.27 -3.82
C GLU A 135 -16.67 5.00 -3.78
N PHE A 136 -17.45 4.85 -2.72
CA PHE A 136 -18.31 3.69 -2.54
C PHE A 136 -19.61 4.12 -1.87
N ARG A 137 -20.68 3.42 -2.24
CA ARG A 137 -22.01 3.61 -1.67
C ARG A 137 -22.33 2.44 -0.77
N TYR A 138 -22.70 2.72 0.47
CA TYR A 138 -22.93 1.70 1.50
C TYR A 138 -24.15 2.03 2.35
N LYS A 139 -24.71 1.02 3.01
CA LYS A 139 -25.82 1.17 3.95
C LYS A 139 -25.74 0.11 5.05
N VAL A 140 -26.52 0.32 6.12
CA VAL A 140 -26.70 -0.72 7.13
C VAL A 140 -27.63 -1.79 6.57
N GLY A 141 -27.13 -3.03 6.47
CA GLY A 141 -27.92 -4.19 6.05
C GLY A 141 -28.37 -5.07 7.21
N GLN A 142 -27.50 -5.25 8.20
CA GLN A 142 -27.77 -6.09 9.37
C GLN A 142 -27.58 -5.25 10.65
N PRO A 143 -28.67 -4.66 11.18
CA PRO A 143 -28.61 -3.74 12.32
C PRO A 143 -27.96 -4.34 13.58
N GLU A 144 -28.21 -5.62 13.85
CA GLU A 144 -27.69 -6.30 15.03
C GLU A 144 -26.17 -6.46 14.95
N ASN A 145 -25.66 -6.95 13.81
CA ASN A 145 -24.22 -7.09 13.58
C ASN A 145 -23.51 -5.73 13.62
N PHE A 146 -24.10 -4.72 13.00
CA PHE A 146 -23.57 -3.36 13.01
C PHE A 146 -23.40 -2.83 14.44
N VAL A 147 -24.46 -2.90 15.26
CA VAL A 147 -24.40 -2.40 16.64
C VAL A 147 -23.45 -3.24 17.49
N ASN A 148 -23.48 -4.56 17.37
CA ASN A 148 -22.59 -5.45 18.12
C ASN A 148 -21.10 -5.20 17.83
N GLN A 149 -20.74 -4.97 16.56
CA GLN A 149 -19.36 -4.69 16.18
C GLN A 149 -18.95 -3.27 16.54
N PHE A 150 -19.65 -2.26 16.06
CA PHE A 150 -19.21 -0.87 16.18
C PHE A 150 -19.42 -0.32 17.59
N VAL A 151 -20.56 -0.60 18.21
CA VAL A 151 -20.90 -0.06 19.54
C VAL A 151 -20.46 -1.01 20.64
N GLY A 152 -20.59 -2.32 20.43
CA GLY A 152 -20.23 -3.28 21.45
C GLY A 152 -18.75 -3.63 21.52
N THR A 153 -18.17 -4.04 20.39
CA THR A 153 -16.79 -4.52 20.35
C THR A 153 -15.80 -3.37 20.31
N LEU A 154 -16.08 -2.36 19.49
CA LEU A 154 -15.16 -1.24 19.24
C LEU A 154 -15.47 0.01 20.10
N ASP A 155 -16.63 0.06 20.76
CA ASP A 155 -17.14 1.21 21.53
C ASP A 155 -17.05 2.55 20.77
N LEU A 156 -17.32 2.51 19.46
CA LEU A 156 -17.32 3.71 18.62
C LEU A 156 -18.60 4.50 18.87
N ALA A 157 -18.41 5.77 19.23
CA ALA A 157 -19.50 6.65 19.63
C ALA A 157 -19.98 7.55 18.49
N THR A 158 -19.18 7.71 17.42
CA THR A 158 -19.44 8.68 16.37
C THR A 158 -19.48 8.07 14.97
N SER A 159 -20.32 8.66 14.10
CA SER A 159 -20.41 8.24 12.69
C SER A 159 -19.08 8.36 11.94
N ALA A 160 -18.23 9.31 12.32
CA ALA A 160 -16.93 9.53 11.68
C ALA A 160 -15.95 8.37 11.95
N GLU A 161 -15.91 7.85 13.18
CA GLU A 161 -15.07 6.70 13.53
C GLU A 161 -15.54 5.42 12.81
N ILE A 162 -16.86 5.23 12.72
CA ILE A 162 -17.47 4.13 11.98
C ILE A 162 -17.09 4.23 10.50
N GLU A 163 -17.26 5.40 9.89
CA GLU A 163 -16.94 5.63 8.50
C GLU A 163 -15.46 5.37 8.21
N GLU A 164 -14.55 5.81 9.08
CA GLU A 164 -13.11 5.56 8.95
C GLU A 164 -12.80 4.06 8.96
N ARG A 165 -13.41 3.31 9.89
CA ARG A 165 -13.22 1.85 9.97
C ARG A 165 -13.72 1.12 8.73
N ILE A 166 -14.84 1.56 8.16
CA ILE A 166 -15.40 1.02 6.90
C ILE A 166 -14.46 1.33 5.73
N LYS A 167 -13.92 2.55 5.65
CA LYS A 167 -12.94 2.94 4.61
C LYS A 167 -11.69 2.09 4.65
N GLU A 168 -11.16 1.83 5.84
CA GLU A 168 -9.99 0.97 6.02
C GLU A 168 -10.26 -0.46 5.54
N GLN A 169 -11.43 -1.00 5.87
CA GLN A 169 -11.85 -2.32 5.41
C GLN A 169 -12.02 -2.38 3.89
N MET A 170 -12.54 -1.31 3.27
CA MET A 170 -12.68 -1.20 1.81
C MET A 170 -11.32 -1.25 1.11
N VAL A 171 -10.33 -0.52 1.63
CA VAL A 171 -8.96 -0.54 1.09
C VAL A 171 -8.34 -1.94 1.17
N ILE A 172 -8.52 -2.64 2.29
CA ILE A 172 -8.04 -4.02 2.46
C ILE A 172 -8.69 -4.96 1.42
N LEU A 173 -10.00 -4.85 1.22
CA LEU A 173 -10.71 -5.66 0.24
C LEU A 173 -10.22 -5.40 -1.19
N ILE A 174 -10.01 -4.14 -1.57
CA ILE A 174 -9.45 -3.77 -2.88
C ILE A 174 -8.06 -4.41 -3.07
N TYR A 175 -7.20 -4.36 -2.06
CA TYR A 175 -5.89 -5.00 -2.14
C TYR A 175 -5.96 -6.52 -2.24
N SER A 176 -6.93 -7.15 -1.58
CA SER A 176 -7.20 -8.58 -1.72
C SER A 176 -7.53 -8.93 -3.17
N VAL A 177 -8.47 -8.19 -3.78
CA VAL A 177 -8.89 -8.39 -5.18
C VAL A 177 -7.74 -8.14 -6.15
N VAL A 178 -7.00 -7.03 -6.00
CA VAL A 178 -5.83 -6.73 -6.85
C VAL A 178 -4.75 -7.81 -6.69
N GLY A 179 -4.55 -8.33 -5.49
CA GLY A 179 -3.63 -9.45 -5.23
C GLY A 179 -4.05 -10.75 -5.92
N GLU A 180 -5.33 -11.08 -5.90
CA GLU A 180 -5.87 -12.25 -6.60
C GLU A 180 -5.75 -12.13 -8.11
N MET A 181 -6.11 -10.98 -8.68
CA MET A 181 -6.01 -10.77 -10.13
C MET A 181 -4.55 -10.73 -10.60
N LYS A 182 -3.63 -10.25 -9.75
CA LYS A 182 -2.20 -10.41 -9.99
C LYS A 182 -1.79 -11.89 -10.07
N ASN A 183 -2.30 -12.74 -9.18
CA ASN A 183 -2.03 -14.18 -9.23
C ASN A 183 -2.60 -14.84 -10.51
N GLN A 184 -3.59 -14.21 -11.14
CA GLN A 184 -4.12 -14.58 -12.46
C GLN A 184 -3.31 -14.00 -13.64
N GLY A 185 -2.22 -13.29 -13.38
CA GLY A 185 -1.29 -12.79 -14.39
C GLY A 185 -1.41 -11.31 -14.72
N MET A 186 -2.28 -10.55 -14.03
CA MET A 186 -2.37 -9.09 -14.20
C MET A 186 -1.05 -8.41 -13.79
N GLY A 187 -0.49 -7.61 -14.69
CA GLY A 187 0.64 -6.74 -14.40
C GLY A 187 0.24 -5.30 -14.15
N VAL A 188 1.22 -4.46 -13.80
CA VAL A 188 1.04 -3.01 -13.59
C VAL A 188 0.49 -2.31 -14.84
N ALA A 189 0.89 -2.75 -16.03
CA ALA A 189 0.44 -2.18 -17.29
C ALA A 189 -1.07 -2.41 -17.56
N ASP A 190 -1.65 -3.44 -16.94
CA ASP A 190 -3.05 -3.83 -17.15
C ASP A 190 -4.00 -3.19 -16.11
N LEU A 191 -3.48 -2.47 -15.12
CA LEU A 191 -4.28 -1.89 -14.03
C LEU A 191 -5.34 -0.93 -14.56
N ALA A 192 -4.96 -0.03 -15.47
CA ALA A 192 -5.86 0.99 -16.02
C ALA A 192 -7.02 0.38 -16.83
N SER A 193 -6.75 -0.66 -17.61
CA SER A 193 -7.79 -1.37 -18.38
C SER A 193 -8.64 -2.30 -17.52
N SER A 194 -8.11 -2.75 -16.38
CA SER A 194 -8.76 -3.69 -15.47
C SER A 194 -9.56 -3.04 -14.35
N LEU A 195 -9.63 -1.71 -14.26
CA LEU A 195 -10.32 -1.01 -13.17
C LEU A 195 -11.77 -1.48 -12.98
N MET A 196 -12.53 -1.64 -14.06
CA MET A 196 -13.92 -2.13 -13.99
C MET A 196 -14.00 -3.58 -13.48
N ASN A 197 -13.05 -4.44 -13.87
CA ASN A 197 -13.00 -5.82 -13.40
C ASN A 197 -12.63 -5.87 -11.90
N ILE A 198 -11.76 -4.96 -11.45
CA ILE A 198 -11.42 -4.81 -10.03
C ILE A 198 -12.65 -4.32 -9.27
N GLU A 199 -13.36 -3.30 -9.74
CA GLU A 199 -14.60 -2.81 -9.12
C GLU A 199 -15.63 -3.94 -8.95
N GLN A 200 -15.85 -4.75 -9.99
CA GLN A 200 -16.75 -5.90 -9.92
C GLN A 200 -16.26 -6.96 -8.92
N GLY A 201 -14.97 -7.32 -8.97
CA GLY A 201 -14.40 -8.29 -8.04
C GLY A 201 -14.49 -7.85 -6.57
N VAL A 202 -14.41 -6.54 -6.31
CA VAL A 202 -14.62 -5.97 -4.98
C VAL A 202 -16.07 -6.07 -4.56
N LEU A 203 -17.02 -5.78 -5.45
CA LEU A 203 -18.45 -5.95 -5.15
C LEU A 203 -18.81 -7.42 -4.87
N ASP A 204 -18.28 -8.35 -5.66
CA ASP A 204 -18.54 -9.79 -5.51
C ASP A 204 -18.05 -10.33 -4.15
N LYS A 205 -16.94 -9.78 -3.63
CA LYS A 205 -16.36 -10.17 -2.34
C LYS A 205 -16.75 -9.25 -1.17
N ALA A 206 -17.58 -8.24 -1.42
CA ALA A 206 -17.93 -7.27 -0.38
C ALA A 206 -18.64 -7.93 0.81
N ALA A 207 -19.54 -8.87 0.56
CA ALA A 207 -20.27 -9.58 1.61
C ALA A 207 -19.32 -10.29 2.60
N ASP A 208 -18.34 -11.03 2.09
CA ASP A 208 -17.35 -11.76 2.91
C ASP A 208 -16.58 -10.84 3.88
N HIS A 209 -16.39 -9.57 3.49
CA HIS A 209 -15.63 -8.59 4.26
C HIS A 209 -16.49 -7.68 5.14
N PHE A 210 -17.77 -7.47 4.81
CA PHE A 210 -18.63 -6.47 5.42
C PHE A 210 -19.85 -7.03 6.18
N ASP A 211 -20.26 -8.27 5.93
CA ASP A 211 -21.41 -8.89 6.61
C ASP A 211 -21.21 -8.99 8.12
N LEU A 212 -19.99 -9.30 8.57
CA LEU A 212 -19.67 -9.32 10.00
C LEU A 212 -19.86 -7.95 10.66
N TYR A 213 -19.65 -6.86 9.91
CA TYR A 213 -19.89 -5.48 10.35
C TYR A 213 -21.34 -5.02 10.11
N GLY A 214 -22.19 -5.86 9.53
CA GLY A 214 -23.56 -5.54 9.16
C GLY A 214 -23.72 -4.45 8.09
N ILE A 215 -22.67 -4.24 7.28
CA ILE A 215 -22.63 -3.24 6.22
C ILE A 215 -22.88 -3.92 4.87
N LEU A 216 -23.70 -3.27 4.04
CA LEU A 216 -23.85 -3.63 2.63
C LEU A 216 -23.19 -2.57 1.76
N VAL A 217 -22.40 -3.00 0.79
CA VAL A 217 -21.81 -2.15 -0.24
C VAL A 217 -22.64 -2.28 -1.50
N ASP A 218 -23.32 -1.21 -1.88
CA ASP A 218 -24.22 -1.19 -3.05
C ASP A 218 -23.46 -0.92 -4.35
N LYS A 219 -22.40 -0.10 -4.29
CA LYS A 219 -21.66 0.34 -5.48
C LYS A 219 -20.25 0.79 -5.13
N ILE A 220 -19.34 0.62 -6.08
CA ILE A 220 -18.02 1.26 -6.10
C ILE A 220 -17.92 2.08 -7.39
N SER A 221 -17.26 3.22 -7.32
CA SER A 221 -17.08 4.11 -8.46
C SER A 221 -15.85 4.96 -8.33
N GLY A 222 -15.30 5.34 -9.49
CA GLY A 222 -14.15 6.23 -9.54
C GLY A 222 -12.90 5.59 -8.94
N LEU A 223 -12.78 4.27 -9.01
CA LEU A 223 -11.57 3.58 -8.57
C LEU A 223 -10.38 4.10 -9.39
N TYR A 224 -9.39 4.60 -8.68
CA TYR A 224 -8.15 5.10 -9.24
C TYR A 224 -6.96 4.51 -8.50
N ILE A 225 -6.02 3.95 -9.25
CA ILE A 225 -4.79 3.35 -8.73
C ILE A 225 -3.62 4.20 -9.21
N SER A 226 -3.00 4.95 -8.31
CA SER A 226 -1.86 5.80 -8.67
C SER A 226 -0.57 4.98 -8.71
N LEU A 227 0.22 5.17 -9.77
CA LEU A 227 1.56 4.62 -9.93
C LEU A 227 2.62 5.66 -9.55
N PRO A 228 3.78 5.25 -9.01
CA PRO A 228 4.92 6.14 -8.83
C PRO A 228 5.39 6.70 -10.19
N GLU A 229 5.89 7.94 -10.21
CA GLU A 229 6.27 8.63 -11.45
C GLU A 229 7.36 7.88 -12.23
N GLU A 230 8.29 7.20 -11.54
CA GLU A 230 9.33 6.40 -12.21
C GLU A 230 8.72 5.22 -12.99
N VAL A 231 7.71 4.58 -12.41
CA VAL A 231 7.01 3.45 -13.04
C VAL A 231 6.13 3.96 -14.17
N GLN A 232 5.45 5.09 -13.99
CA GLN A 232 4.67 5.73 -15.05
C GLN A 232 5.55 6.03 -16.28
N LYS A 233 6.70 6.68 -16.07
CA LYS A 233 7.68 6.94 -17.15
C LYS A 233 8.18 5.67 -17.81
N ALA A 234 8.45 4.62 -17.03
CA ALA A 234 8.91 3.35 -17.56
C ALA A 234 7.83 2.64 -18.40
N VAL A 235 6.57 2.67 -17.96
CA VAL A 235 5.41 2.18 -18.71
C VAL A 235 5.23 2.97 -20.01
N ASP A 236 5.27 4.31 -19.95
CA ASP A 236 5.10 5.18 -21.12
C ASP A 236 6.23 4.99 -22.14
N THR A 237 7.47 4.82 -21.66
CA THR A 237 8.65 4.55 -22.50
C THR A 237 8.51 3.19 -23.18
N ARG A 238 8.09 2.16 -22.45
CA ARG A 238 7.88 0.82 -23.01
C ARG A 238 6.73 0.79 -24.03
N ALA A 239 5.62 1.46 -23.72
CA ALA A 239 4.51 1.63 -24.65
C ALA A 239 4.97 2.34 -25.92
N SER A 240 5.75 3.42 -25.79
CA SER A 240 6.31 4.16 -26.92
C SER A 240 7.23 3.29 -27.80
N MET A 241 8.12 2.49 -27.19
CA MET A 241 8.99 1.56 -27.89
C MET A 241 8.20 0.50 -28.67
N GLN A 242 7.14 -0.03 -28.06
CA GLN A 242 6.27 -1.04 -28.67
C GLN A 242 5.48 -0.47 -29.85
N VAL A 243 4.93 0.74 -29.73
CA VAL A 243 4.22 1.42 -30.82
C VAL A 243 5.16 1.74 -31.99
N LEU A 244 6.38 2.15 -31.69
CA LEU A 244 7.39 2.50 -32.70
C LEU A 244 8.12 1.28 -33.28
N GLY A 245 7.86 0.07 -32.75
CA GLY A 245 8.56 -1.15 -33.16
C GLY A 245 10.08 -1.08 -32.97
N THR A 246 10.55 -0.29 -32.01
CA THR A 246 11.98 0.02 -31.83
C THR A 246 12.49 -0.48 -30.48
N ASN A 247 13.79 -0.76 -30.40
CA ASN A 247 14.44 -1.12 -29.14
C ASN A 247 14.84 0.14 -28.36
N TYR A 248 15.27 -0.05 -27.10
CA TYR A 248 15.67 1.06 -26.22
C TYR A 248 16.72 1.99 -26.85
N MET A 249 17.68 1.42 -27.57
CA MET A 249 18.73 2.18 -28.27
C MET A 249 18.17 3.05 -29.40
N GLY A 250 17.23 2.52 -30.20
CA GLY A 250 16.57 3.28 -31.25
C GLY A 250 15.68 4.38 -30.68
N TYR A 251 15.00 4.13 -29.57
CA TYR A 251 14.19 5.14 -28.89
C TYR A 251 15.03 6.28 -28.32
N GLN A 252 16.12 5.99 -27.61
CA GLN A 252 17.04 7.01 -27.10
C GLN A 252 17.70 7.81 -28.23
N THR A 253 18.10 7.15 -29.32
CA THR A 253 18.67 7.81 -30.50
C THR A 253 17.66 8.79 -31.12
N GLY A 254 16.40 8.36 -31.24
CA GLY A 254 15.31 9.23 -31.71
C GLY A 254 15.05 10.44 -30.80
N GLN A 255 15.08 10.25 -29.48
CA GLN A 255 14.96 11.36 -28.53
C GLN A 255 16.15 12.34 -28.61
N ALA A 256 17.39 11.83 -28.65
CA ALA A 256 18.59 12.66 -28.77
C ALA A 256 18.60 13.48 -30.07
N MET A 257 18.15 12.89 -31.19
CA MET A 257 17.99 13.62 -32.46
C MET A 257 16.92 14.73 -32.35
N ARG A 258 15.81 14.48 -31.64
CA ARG A 258 14.75 15.48 -31.42
C ARG A 258 15.23 16.62 -30.51
N GLU A 259 15.94 16.32 -29.42
CA GLU A 259 16.49 17.34 -28.51
C GLU A 259 17.55 18.20 -29.20
N ALA A 260 18.40 17.60 -30.04
CA ALA A 260 19.36 18.33 -30.87
C ALA A 260 18.66 19.23 -31.90
N ALA A 261 17.52 18.81 -32.44
CA ALA A 261 16.72 19.62 -33.37
C ALA A 261 15.94 20.74 -32.68
N GLN A 262 15.52 20.56 -31.41
CA GLN A 262 14.75 21.54 -30.63
C GLN A 262 15.61 22.60 -29.93
N ASN A 263 16.91 22.37 -29.77
CA ASN A 263 17.87 23.35 -29.24
C ASN A 263 18.87 23.86 -30.30
N PRO A 264 18.41 24.50 -31.40
CA PRO A 264 19.32 25.02 -32.43
C PRO A 264 20.20 26.18 -31.92
N SER A 265 19.82 26.86 -30.83
CA SER A 265 20.58 27.95 -30.21
C SER A 265 21.66 27.49 -29.21
N GLY A 266 21.67 26.20 -28.85
CA GLY A 266 22.70 25.57 -28.02
C GLY A 266 23.81 24.95 -28.87
N GLY A 267 24.54 25.77 -29.63
CA GLY A 267 25.79 25.33 -30.28
C GLY A 267 25.64 24.48 -31.54
N ALA A 268 24.55 24.61 -32.30
CA ALA A 268 24.38 24.02 -33.63
C ALA A 268 25.28 24.64 -34.73
N ALA A 269 26.39 25.27 -34.36
CA ALA A 269 27.46 25.71 -35.25
C ALA A 269 28.79 24.94 -35.03
N GLY A 270 28.88 24.05 -34.04
CA GLY A 270 30.11 23.29 -33.72
C GLY A 270 30.04 21.77 -33.90
N VAL A 271 28.84 21.20 -34.04
CA VAL A 271 28.63 19.73 -34.13
C VAL A 271 27.93 19.33 -35.45
N GLY A 272 27.88 20.24 -36.42
CA GLY A 272 27.40 19.97 -37.79
C GLY A 272 28.42 19.24 -38.69
N VAL A 273 29.63 18.96 -38.19
CA VAL A 273 30.72 18.30 -38.93
C VAL A 273 31.09 16.92 -38.35
N GLY A 274 30.56 16.56 -37.16
CA GLY A 274 30.97 15.33 -36.45
C GLY A 274 30.14 14.07 -36.73
N VAL A 275 28.88 14.20 -37.15
CA VAL A 275 27.97 13.04 -37.32
C VAL A 275 27.63 12.77 -38.79
N GLY A 276 27.63 13.79 -39.66
CA GLY A 276 27.46 13.63 -41.11
C GLY A 276 28.69 13.06 -41.85
N ALA A 277 29.88 13.17 -41.25
CA ALA A 277 31.14 12.67 -41.82
C ALA A 277 31.56 11.29 -41.28
N GLY A 278 30.98 10.83 -40.17
CA GLY A 278 31.34 9.55 -39.53
C GLY A 278 30.64 8.32 -40.13
N ILE A 279 29.51 8.51 -40.82
CA ILE A 279 28.74 7.42 -41.43
C ILE A 279 29.13 7.18 -42.90
N GLY A 280 29.62 8.21 -43.60
CA GLY A 280 30.02 8.11 -45.02
C GLY A 280 31.34 7.37 -45.28
N MET A 281 32.28 7.39 -44.32
CA MET A 281 33.56 6.68 -44.45
C MET A 281 33.56 5.26 -43.87
N GLY A 282 32.53 4.87 -43.11
CA GLY A 282 32.41 3.52 -42.54
C GLY A 282 31.93 2.45 -43.54
N TYR A 283 31.25 2.85 -44.61
CA TYR A 283 30.67 1.92 -45.58
C TYR A 283 31.69 1.30 -46.55
N THR A 284 32.82 1.96 -46.82
CA THR A 284 33.87 1.43 -47.73
C THR A 284 34.87 0.51 -47.02
N MET A 285 34.91 0.52 -45.69
CA MET A 285 35.81 -0.33 -44.89
C MET A 285 35.19 -1.69 -44.51
N VAL A 286 33.85 -1.80 -44.53
CA VAL A 286 33.13 -3.04 -44.20
C VAL A 286 33.15 -4.05 -45.35
N ASP A 287 33.27 -3.60 -46.60
CA ASP A 287 33.27 -4.50 -47.76
C ASP A 287 34.61 -5.26 -47.92
N GLN A 288 35.71 -4.69 -47.39
CA GLN A 288 37.03 -5.34 -47.42
C GLN A 288 37.23 -6.41 -46.33
N MET A 289 36.35 -6.47 -45.32
CA MET A 289 36.42 -7.44 -44.23
C MET A 289 35.46 -8.62 -44.40
N ARG A 290 34.73 -8.68 -45.53
CA ARG A 290 33.76 -9.74 -45.87
C ARG A 290 34.37 -10.98 -46.56
N GLN A 291 35.68 -11.01 -46.78
CA GLN A 291 36.37 -12.15 -47.42
C GLN A 291 37.28 -12.89 -46.45
N GLN A 292 36.71 -13.64 -45.51
CA GLN A 292 37.33 -14.89 -45.05
C GLN A 292 36.34 -15.82 -44.32
N PRO A 293 36.18 -17.08 -44.76
CA PRO A 293 35.29 -18.06 -44.12
C PRO A 293 36.07 -19.06 -43.24
N ALA A 294 35.50 -19.49 -42.11
CA ALA A 294 35.62 -20.86 -41.56
C ALA A 294 34.84 -21.03 -40.23
N SER A 295 33.79 -21.87 -40.30
CA SER A 295 33.38 -22.94 -39.36
C SER A 295 33.65 -22.84 -37.84
N GLY A 296 32.56 -22.97 -37.04
CA GLY A 296 32.55 -23.13 -35.57
C GLY A 296 33.07 -24.49 -35.02
N PRO A 297 32.74 -24.94 -33.77
CA PRO A 297 31.55 -24.63 -32.95
C PRO A 297 31.74 -24.34 -31.43
N GLN A 298 30.78 -23.57 -30.88
CA GLN A 298 29.97 -23.76 -29.65
C GLN A 298 30.55 -24.19 -28.26
N GLN A 299 30.35 -23.33 -27.24
CA GLN A 299 29.88 -23.56 -25.83
C GLN A 299 30.32 -22.33 -24.99
N GLY A 300 29.62 -21.74 -24.03
CA GLY A 300 28.39 -21.98 -23.26
C GLY A 300 28.51 -21.20 -21.93
N GLY A 301 27.41 -20.65 -21.41
CA GLY A 301 27.29 -20.07 -20.06
C GLY A 301 27.63 -18.58 -19.94
N ALA A 302 27.13 -17.80 -18.98
CA ALA A 302 26.13 -17.96 -17.94
C ALA A 302 25.82 -16.53 -17.41
N ALA A 303 24.66 -16.32 -16.80
CA ALA A 303 24.21 -15.05 -16.24
C ALA A 303 25.19 -14.43 -15.20
N PRO A 304 25.34 -13.09 -15.09
CA PRO A 304 26.08 -12.51 -13.99
C PRO A 304 25.23 -12.46 -12.72
N ALA A 305 25.77 -13.10 -11.68
CA ALA A 305 25.34 -12.99 -10.30
C ALA A 305 25.65 -11.60 -9.71
N PHE A 306 24.84 -11.20 -8.73
CA PHE A 306 25.00 -10.00 -7.91
C PHE A 306 26.43 -9.90 -7.34
N GLY A 307 27.21 -8.95 -7.85
CA GLY A 307 28.58 -8.67 -7.40
C GLY A 307 28.66 -7.38 -6.59
N ASN A 308 29.33 -7.45 -5.44
CA ASN A 308 29.63 -6.33 -4.53
C ASN A 308 30.11 -5.07 -5.24
N THR A 309 29.54 -3.91 -4.89
CA THR A 309 29.96 -2.59 -5.33
C THR A 309 31.18 -2.09 -4.54
N LEU A 310 32.15 -1.46 -5.23
CA LEU A 310 33.41 -0.97 -4.70
C LEU A 310 33.31 0.54 -4.36
N LYS A 311 33.44 0.90 -3.08
CA LYS A 311 33.43 2.32 -2.67
C LYS A 311 34.80 2.98 -2.91
N CYS A 312 34.81 4.10 -3.61
CA CYS A 312 36.03 4.86 -3.88
C CYS A 312 36.61 5.46 -2.58
N PRO A 313 37.88 5.22 -2.24
CA PRO A 313 38.48 5.73 -1.00
C PRO A 313 38.74 7.24 -1.04
N LYS A 314 38.77 7.86 -2.23
CA LYS A 314 39.06 9.29 -2.39
C LYS A 314 37.81 10.17 -2.41
N CYS A 315 36.76 9.77 -3.13
CA CYS A 315 35.54 10.56 -3.27
C CYS A 315 34.27 9.89 -2.72
N GLY A 316 34.36 8.63 -2.28
CA GLY A 316 33.22 7.90 -1.71
C GLY A 316 32.22 7.33 -2.71
N ALA A 317 32.42 7.52 -4.02
CA ALA A 317 31.52 7.01 -5.07
C ALA A 317 31.48 5.48 -5.12
N MET A 318 30.31 4.91 -5.35
CA MET A 318 30.11 3.46 -5.51
C MET A 318 30.37 3.07 -6.96
N ASN A 319 31.34 2.19 -7.20
CA ASN A 319 31.75 1.76 -8.53
C ASN A 319 31.43 0.26 -8.73
N PRO A 320 31.13 -0.19 -9.96
CA PRO A 320 30.95 -1.60 -10.27
C PRO A 320 32.22 -2.42 -9.98
N PRO A 321 32.09 -3.72 -9.63
CA PRO A 321 33.24 -4.61 -9.47
C PRO A 321 34.00 -4.74 -10.80
N GLY A 322 35.34 -4.66 -10.76
CA GLY A 322 36.22 -4.77 -11.93
C GLY A 322 36.67 -3.45 -12.56
N ASN A 323 36.19 -2.29 -12.09
CA ASN A 323 36.67 -1.00 -12.55
C ASN A 323 38.15 -0.78 -12.14
N LYS A 324 39.02 -0.44 -13.11
CA LYS A 324 40.44 -0.09 -12.86
C LYS A 324 40.61 1.35 -12.36
N PHE A 325 39.62 2.21 -12.57
CA PHE A 325 39.60 3.61 -12.15
C PHE A 325 38.20 4.00 -11.64
N CYS A 326 38.14 4.93 -10.70
CA CYS A 326 36.87 5.50 -10.22
C CYS A 326 36.19 6.29 -11.34
N SER A 327 34.93 5.96 -11.61
CA SER A 327 34.10 6.58 -12.66
C SER A 327 33.89 8.08 -12.43
N GLU A 328 33.87 8.51 -11.17
CA GLU A 328 33.62 9.90 -10.79
C GLU A 328 34.88 10.78 -10.67
N CYS A 329 36.00 10.24 -10.20
CA CYS A 329 37.18 11.05 -9.86
C CYS A 329 38.50 10.59 -10.48
N GLY A 330 38.49 9.54 -11.31
CA GLY A 330 39.65 9.05 -12.04
C GLY A 330 40.74 8.38 -11.20
N THR A 331 40.52 8.16 -9.90
CA THR A 331 41.51 7.51 -9.02
C THR A 331 41.64 6.03 -9.39
N LYS A 332 42.87 5.56 -9.62
CA LYS A 332 43.17 4.16 -9.97
C LYS A 332 42.90 3.24 -8.77
N PHE A 333 42.22 2.13 -9.01
CA PHE A 333 42.05 1.07 -8.02
C PHE A 333 43.25 0.12 -8.07
N GLU A 334 43.68 -0.36 -6.90
CA GLU A 334 44.78 -1.34 -6.83
C GLU A 334 44.34 -2.67 -7.45
N GLU A 335 45.30 -3.40 -8.03
CA GLU A 335 45.03 -4.68 -8.69
C GLU A 335 44.55 -5.75 -7.70
N ASP A 336 43.66 -6.61 -8.17
CA ASP A 336 43.09 -7.70 -7.37
C ASP A 336 44.19 -8.68 -6.92
N LYS A 337 44.15 -9.08 -5.65
CA LYS A 337 45.06 -10.07 -5.06
C LYS A 337 44.29 -11.34 -4.73
N LYS A 338 44.89 -12.51 -4.94
CA LYS A 338 44.28 -13.77 -4.46
C LYS A 338 44.36 -13.88 -2.95
N CYS A 339 43.25 -14.30 -2.33
CA CYS A 339 43.22 -14.60 -0.91
C CYS A 339 44.15 -15.78 -0.60
N PRO A 340 45.12 -15.65 0.33
CA PRO A 340 46.04 -16.72 0.66
C PRO A 340 45.36 -17.89 1.39
N LYS A 341 44.13 -17.70 1.91
CA LYS A 341 43.40 -18.74 2.66
C LYS A 341 42.40 -19.52 1.80
N CYS A 342 41.61 -18.85 0.98
CA CYS A 342 40.56 -19.50 0.18
C CYS A 342 40.78 -19.39 -1.34
N GLY A 343 41.83 -18.69 -1.79
CA GLY A 343 42.18 -18.58 -3.21
C GLY A 343 41.27 -17.64 -4.04
N SER A 344 40.22 -17.07 -3.45
CA SER A 344 39.30 -16.16 -4.15
C SER A 344 39.98 -14.84 -4.51
N ASN A 345 39.52 -14.21 -5.60
CA ASN A 345 40.06 -12.93 -6.04
C ASN A 345 39.53 -11.81 -5.13
N VAL A 346 40.43 -11.09 -4.46
CA VAL A 346 40.07 -10.00 -3.54
C VAL A 346 40.42 -8.66 -4.20
N PRO A 347 39.46 -7.73 -4.32
CA PRO A 347 39.72 -6.42 -4.89
C PRO A 347 40.83 -5.67 -4.17
N GLY A 348 41.75 -5.06 -4.92
CA GLY A 348 42.88 -4.32 -4.35
C GLY A 348 42.45 -3.20 -3.41
N GLY A 349 43.11 -3.09 -2.25
CA GLY A 349 42.74 -2.17 -1.16
C GLY A 349 41.76 -2.74 -0.11
N SER A 350 41.20 -3.94 -0.31
CA SER A 350 40.33 -4.58 0.69
C SER A 350 41.13 -5.04 1.91
N LYS A 351 40.75 -4.60 3.12
CA LYS A 351 41.37 -5.02 4.39
C LYS A 351 41.01 -6.45 4.83
N PHE A 352 39.93 -7.01 4.27
CA PHE A 352 39.46 -8.36 4.55
C PHE A 352 38.96 -9.00 3.25
N CYS A 353 39.10 -10.31 3.12
CA CYS A 353 38.54 -11.09 2.03
C CYS A 353 37.01 -11.12 2.17
N PRO A 354 36.25 -10.66 1.17
CA PRO A 354 34.79 -10.64 1.23
C PRO A 354 34.16 -12.04 1.27
N GLU A 355 34.87 -13.06 0.80
CA GLU A 355 34.36 -14.45 0.74
C GLU A 355 34.57 -15.23 2.05
N CYS A 356 35.72 -15.06 2.72
CA CYS A 356 36.06 -15.87 3.90
C CYS A 356 36.40 -15.05 5.15
N GLY A 357 36.34 -13.72 5.08
CA GLY A 357 36.65 -12.82 6.19
C GLY A 357 38.13 -12.74 6.57
N ASN A 358 39.04 -13.40 5.86
CA ASN A 358 40.46 -13.39 6.20
C ASN A 358 41.04 -11.98 6.03
N PRO A 359 41.76 -11.41 7.01
CA PRO A 359 42.42 -10.12 6.85
C PRO A 359 43.44 -10.17 5.71
N MET A 360 43.45 -9.09 4.92
CA MET A 360 44.27 -8.93 3.72
C MET A 360 45.18 -7.72 3.94
N GLY A 361 46.47 -7.88 3.71
CA GLY A 361 47.51 -6.86 3.93
C GLY A 361 48.70 -7.39 4.70
N SER A 362 49.77 -6.59 4.80
CA SER A 362 50.93 -6.85 5.64
C SER A 362 50.94 -5.89 6.84
N LYS A 363 51.29 -6.39 8.03
CA LYS A 363 51.66 -5.59 9.21
C LYS A 363 53.19 -5.64 9.36
N LYS A 364 53.81 -4.59 9.87
CA LYS A 364 55.23 -4.66 10.26
C LYS A 364 55.36 -5.22 11.67
N CYS A 365 56.26 -6.17 11.86
CA CYS A 365 56.60 -6.71 13.17
C CYS A 365 57.22 -5.60 14.03
N ALA A 366 56.60 -5.29 15.17
CA ALA A 366 57.13 -4.27 16.09
C ALA A 366 58.51 -4.63 16.68
N ASN A 367 58.89 -5.92 16.67
CA ASN A 367 60.14 -6.40 17.27
C ASN A 367 61.33 -6.42 16.29
N CYS A 368 61.11 -6.66 15.00
CA CYS A 368 62.20 -6.78 14.02
C CYS A 368 61.96 -5.99 12.71
N GLY A 369 60.82 -5.33 12.58
CA GLY A 369 60.47 -4.51 11.41
C GLY A 369 60.03 -5.27 10.16
N ALA A 370 60.11 -6.61 10.15
CA ALA A 370 59.74 -7.43 8.99
C ALA A 370 58.24 -7.31 8.66
N GLU A 371 57.91 -7.26 7.37
CA GLU A 371 56.52 -7.28 6.92
C GLU A 371 55.95 -8.70 7.02
N VAL A 372 54.92 -8.85 7.86
CA VAL A 372 54.23 -10.12 8.13
C VAL A 372 52.78 -10.05 7.65
N PRO A 373 52.22 -11.14 7.09
CA PRO A 373 50.82 -11.15 6.68
C PRO A 373 49.87 -10.82 7.84
N ALA A 374 48.86 -9.98 7.58
CA ALA A 374 47.85 -9.67 8.57
C ALA A 374 47.12 -10.95 8.98
N GLY A 375 47.16 -11.29 10.28
CA GLY A 375 46.55 -12.51 10.85
C GLY A 375 47.53 -13.53 11.43
N THR A 376 48.85 -13.37 11.25
CA THR A 376 49.86 -14.24 11.89
C THR A 376 50.03 -13.92 13.37
N LYS A 377 49.88 -14.91 14.26
CA LYS A 377 50.08 -14.74 15.72
C LYS A 377 51.54 -14.55 16.13
N PHE A 378 52.47 -15.11 15.35
CA PHE A 378 53.91 -15.02 15.59
C PHE A 378 54.64 -14.60 14.33
N CYS A 379 55.71 -13.83 14.49
CA CYS A 379 56.56 -13.39 13.39
C CYS A 379 57.35 -14.59 12.85
N PRO A 380 57.26 -14.94 11.55
CA PRO A 380 58.03 -16.04 10.98
C PRO A 380 59.54 -15.78 10.96
N GLU A 381 59.97 -14.52 11.02
CA GLU A 381 61.39 -14.14 10.99
C GLU A 381 62.05 -14.15 12.37
N CYS A 382 61.37 -13.66 13.42
CA CYS A 382 61.98 -13.54 14.76
C CYS A 382 61.29 -14.37 15.85
N GLY A 383 60.24 -15.12 15.51
CA GLY A 383 59.51 -16.01 16.42
C GLY A 383 58.67 -15.32 17.50
N LYS A 384 58.78 -13.99 17.67
CA LYS A 384 58.05 -13.24 18.69
C LYS A 384 56.59 -12.97 18.28
N PRO A 385 55.66 -12.89 19.26
CA PRO A 385 54.25 -12.64 18.96
C PRO A 385 54.05 -11.27 18.28
N ILE A 386 53.14 -11.23 17.32
CA ILE A 386 52.71 -10.01 16.62
C ILE A 386 51.42 -9.55 17.29
N GLN A 387 51.42 -8.39 17.96
CA GLN A 387 50.20 -7.74 18.44
C GLN A 387 49.52 -6.95 17.30
#